data_AF-G5LJ70-F1
#
_entry.id   AF-G5LJ70-F1
#
_cell.length_a   1.000
_cell.length_b   1.000
_cell.length_c   1.000
_cell.angle_alpha   90.00
_cell.angle_beta   90.00
_cell.angle_gamma   90.00
#
_symmetry.space_group_name_H-M   'P 1'
#
loop_
_entity.id
_entity.type
_entity.pdbx_description
1 polymer ?
#
loop_
_entity_poly.entity_id
_entity_poly.type
_entity_poly.pdbx_seq_one_letter_code
_entity_poly.pdbx_strand_id
1 'polypeptide(L)'
;MIGLTGEPEHLRKYGELVCMTAEMMLEQSRLMHLLAQDSRLREELVMNLIQAEENTPALVEWAQRLGIDLNQPRVAAVVEVDSGQLGVDSAMAELQQLQNALTTPERNNLIAIVSLTEMVVLKPALNSFGRWDAEDHRKRVEQLISRMKENGQLRFRVALGNYFTGPGSIARSYRTARTTMMVGKQRMPESRSYFYQDLMLPVLLDSLR
;
A
#
# COMPACT_ATOMS: atom_id res chain seq x y z
N MET A 1 -55.68 1.79 -5.78
CA MET A 1 -55.44 2.75 -6.87
C MET A 1 -55.38 4.13 -6.23
N ILE A 2 -54.20 4.59 -5.84
CA ILE A 2 -54.02 5.90 -5.20
C ILE A 2 -53.64 6.87 -6.33
N GLY A 3 -54.60 7.71 -6.73
CA GLY A 3 -54.39 8.73 -7.75
C GLY A 3 -53.50 9.84 -7.22
N LEU A 4 -52.31 9.98 -7.80
CA LEU A 4 -51.49 11.17 -7.67
C LEU A 4 -52.03 12.21 -8.66
N THR A 5 -53.04 12.98 -8.24
CA THR A 5 -53.48 14.20 -8.95
C THR A 5 -52.49 15.33 -8.68
N GLY A 6 -51.35 15.30 -9.38
CA GLY A 6 -50.49 16.45 -9.64
C GLY A 6 -50.60 16.84 -11.11
N GLU A 7 -50.36 18.11 -11.46
CA GLU A 7 -50.32 18.52 -12.86
C GLU A 7 -49.31 17.66 -13.66
N PRO A 8 -49.69 17.10 -14.83
CA PRO A 8 -48.86 16.18 -15.61
C PRO A 8 -47.45 16.71 -15.93
N GLU A 9 -47.34 18.02 -16.14
CA GLU A 9 -46.08 18.74 -16.42
C GLU A 9 -45.14 18.79 -15.20
N HIS A 10 -45.68 18.87 -13.98
CA HIS A 10 -44.88 18.87 -12.75
C HIS A 10 -44.35 17.45 -12.44
N LEU A 11 -45.18 16.41 -12.59
CA LEU A 11 -44.79 15.01 -12.39
C LEU A 11 -43.70 14.54 -13.36
N ARG A 12 -43.69 15.04 -14.60
CA ARG A 12 -42.67 14.68 -15.60
C ARG A 12 -41.27 15.18 -15.21
N LYS A 13 -41.17 16.42 -14.70
CA LYS A 13 -39.88 17.00 -14.24
C LYS A 13 -39.29 16.25 -13.05
N TYR A 14 -40.14 15.80 -12.11
CA TYR A 14 -39.69 14.96 -11.00
C TYR A 14 -39.29 13.55 -11.47
N GLY A 15 -40.01 12.98 -12.43
CA GLY A 15 -39.64 11.69 -13.05
C GLY A 15 -38.32 11.74 -13.79
N GLU A 16 -38.04 12.82 -14.54
CA GLU A 16 -36.77 13.06 -15.23
C GLU A 16 -35.61 13.18 -14.24
N LEU A 17 -35.78 13.93 -13.14
CA LEU A 17 -34.75 14.05 -12.11
C LEU A 17 -34.46 12.70 -11.43
N VAL A 18 -35.50 11.91 -11.14
CA VAL A 18 -35.33 10.56 -10.56
C VAL A 18 -34.62 9.62 -11.53
N CYS A 19 -34.96 9.64 -12.83
CA CYS A 19 -34.24 8.89 -13.85
C CYS A 19 -32.76 9.30 -13.95
N MET A 20 -32.47 10.60 -14.03
CA MET A 20 -31.09 11.09 -14.06
C MET A 20 -30.30 10.68 -12.82
N THR A 21 -30.94 10.73 -11.64
CA THR A 21 -30.30 10.32 -10.39
C THR A 21 -30.03 8.80 -10.38
N ALA A 22 -30.96 7.99 -10.90
CA ALA A 22 -30.78 6.55 -11.02
C ALA A 22 -29.68 6.18 -12.03
N GLU A 23 -29.64 6.82 -13.21
CA GLU A 23 -28.57 6.66 -14.20
C GLU A 23 -27.21 7.05 -13.62
N MET A 24 -27.14 8.21 -12.95
CA MET A 24 -25.93 8.68 -12.27
C MET A 24 -25.47 7.71 -11.18
N MET A 25 -26.39 7.18 -10.36
CA MET A 25 -26.06 6.18 -9.33
C MET A 25 -25.51 4.89 -9.95
N LEU A 26 -26.07 4.42 -11.07
CA LEU A 26 -25.57 3.26 -11.79
C LEU A 26 -24.17 3.51 -12.37
N GLU A 27 -23.93 4.69 -12.93
CA GLU A 27 -22.61 5.08 -13.45
C GLU A 27 -21.58 5.21 -12.33
N GLN A 28 -21.95 5.81 -11.19
CA GLN A 28 -21.09 5.85 -10.01
C GLN A 28 -20.76 4.45 -9.49
N SER A 29 -21.74 3.55 -9.40
CA SER A 29 -21.53 2.16 -9.00
C SER A 29 -20.56 1.45 -9.96
N ARG A 30 -20.74 1.62 -11.27
CA ARG A 30 -19.84 1.10 -12.30
C ARG A 30 -18.42 1.64 -12.15
N LEU A 31 -18.26 2.95 -11.96
CA LEU A 31 -16.97 3.59 -11.72
C LEU A 31 -16.29 3.05 -10.46
N MET A 32 -17.03 2.92 -9.35
CA MET A 32 -16.51 2.34 -8.11
C MET A 32 -16.06 0.89 -8.31
N HIS A 33 -16.82 0.07 -9.05
CA HIS A 33 -16.44 -1.30 -9.37
C HIS A 33 -15.15 -1.36 -10.20
N LEU A 34 -14.99 -0.50 -11.21
CA LEU A 34 -13.78 -0.43 -12.02
C LEU A 34 -12.56 -0.01 -11.20
N LEU A 35 -12.71 1.00 -10.33
CA LEU A 35 -11.64 1.45 -9.44
C LEU A 35 -11.23 0.36 -8.43
N ALA A 36 -12.20 -0.32 -7.82
CA ALA A 36 -11.93 -1.42 -6.90
C ALA A 36 -11.22 -2.59 -7.61
N GLN A 37 -11.61 -2.90 -8.86
CA GLN A 37 -10.96 -3.91 -9.67
C GLN A 37 -9.52 -3.52 -10.00
N ASP A 38 -9.27 -2.27 -10.40
CA ASP A 38 -7.92 -1.76 -10.67
C ASP A 38 -7.02 -1.83 -9.43
N SER A 39 -7.52 -1.41 -8.26
CA SER A 39 -6.80 -1.51 -6.99
C SER A 39 -6.41 -2.95 -6.67
N ARG A 40 -7.35 -3.90 -6.84
CA ARG A 40 -7.10 -5.32 -6.60
C ARG A 40 -6.05 -5.90 -7.56
N LEU A 41 -6.11 -5.55 -8.84
CA LEU A 41 -5.12 -6.00 -9.81
C LEU A 41 -3.72 -5.46 -9.50
N ARG A 42 -3.61 -4.20 -9.05
CA ARG A 42 -2.32 -3.63 -8.61
C ARG A 42 -1.78 -4.34 -7.37
N GLU A 43 -2.65 -4.65 -6.42
CA GLU A 43 -2.27 -5.40 -5.22
C GLU A 43 -1.77 -6.81 -5.56
N GLU A 44 -2.49 -7.54 -6.41
CA GLU A 44 -2.07 -8.87 -6.87
C GLU A 44 -0.74 -8.81 -7.65
N LEU A 45 -0.51 -7.77 -8.46
CA LEU A 45 0.77 -7.54 -9.11
C LEU A 45 1.90 -7.38 -8.09
N VAL A 46 1.71 -6.56 -7.05
CA VAL A 46 2.70 -6.38 -5.98
C VAL A 46 2.97 -7.70 -5.27
N MET A 47 1.94 -8.49 -4.95
CA MET A 47 2.08 -9.80 -4.32
C MET A 47 2.93 -10.76 -5.17
N ASN A 48 2.79 -10.70 -6.50
CA ASN A 48 3.65 -11.46 -7.41
C ASN A 48 5.09 -10.92 -7.41
N LEU A 49 5.29 -9.59 -7.46
CA LEU A 49 6.63 -8.97 -7.49
C LEU A 49 7.47 -9.27 -6.24
N ILE A 50 6.84 -9.38 -5.06
CA ILE A 50 7.55 -9.69 -3.80
C ILE A 50 7.91 -11.17 -3.65
N GLN A 51 7.31 -12.05 -4.45
CA GLN A 51 7.56 -13.50 -4.46
C GLN A 51 8.43 -13.94 -5.63
N ALA A 52 8.36 -13.24 -6.76
CA ALA A 52 9.03 -13.58 -8.00
C ALA A 52 10.56 -13.49 -7.88
N GLU A 53 11.24 -14.56 -8.28
CA GLU A 53 12.70 -14.58 -8.41
C GLU A 53 13.16 -13.91 -9.71
N GLU A 54 12.31 -13.91 -10.74
CA GLU A 54 12.51 -13.23 -12.01
C GLU A 54 11.19 -12.66 -12.54
N ASN A 55 11.27 -11.55 -13.28
CA ASN A 55 10.11 -10.95 -13.91
C ASN A 55 9.78 -11.71 -15.20
N THR A 56 8.73 -12.53 -15.15
CA THR A 56 8.25 -13.25 -16.34
C THR A 56 7.68 -12.27 -17.37
N PRO A 57 7.70 -12.60 -18.68
CA PRO A 57 7.10 -11.74 -19.70
C PRO A 57 5.62 -11.40 -19.42
N ALA A 58 4.86 -12.36 -18.88
CA ALA A 58 3.47 -12.15 -18.47
C ALA A 58 3.33 -11.11 -17.34
N LEU A 59 4.24 -11.15 -16.35
CA LEU A 59 4.26 -10.19 -15.25
C LEU A 59 4.60 -8.77 -15.75
N VAL A 60 5.53 -8.67 -16.71
CA VAL A 60 5.91 -7.41 -17.35
C VAL A 60 4.73 -6.83 -18.14
N GLU A 61 4.05 -7.65 -18.95
CA GLU A 61 2.88 -7.19 -19.71
C GLU A 61 1.75 -6.74 -18.77
N TRP A 62 1.50 -7.48 -17.69
CA TRP A 62 0.51 -7.09 -16.70
C TRP A 62 0.82 -5.75 -16.05
N ALA A 63 2.06 -5.52 -15.62
CA ALA A 63 2.48 -4.24 -15.07
C ALA A 63 2.30 -3.09 -16.07
N GLN A 64 2.67 -3.30 -17.34
CA GLN A 64 2.47 -2.31 -18.40
C GLN A 64 1.00 -1.95 -18.61
N ARG A 65 0.09 -2.93 -18.60
CA ARG A 65 -1.36 -2.70 -18.70
C ARG A 65 -1.92 -1.87 -17.54
N LEU A 66 -1.30 -1.97 -16.37
CA LEU A 66 -1.63 -1.18 -15.18
C LEU A 66 -0.89 0.17 -15.12
N GLY A 67 -0.09 0.52 -16.14
CA GLY A 67 0.71 1.75 -16.17
C GLY A 67 1.90 1.75 -15.20
N ILE A 68 2.35 0.57 -14.74
CA ILE A 68 3.43 0.41 -13.78
C ILE A 68 4.74 0.08 -14.53
N ASP A 69 5.73 0.95 -14.39
CA ASP A 69 7.08 0.69 -14.91
C ASP A 69 7.89 -0.19 -13.93
N LEU A 70 8.16 -1.43 -14.34
CA LEU A 70 9.00 -2.37 -13.59
C LEU A 70 10.50 -2.07 -13.69
N ASN A 71 10.93 -1.20 -14.61
CA ASN A 71 12.33 -0.78 -14.70
C ASN A 71 12.69 0.27 -13.64
N GLN A 72 11.69 0.94 -13.06
CA GLN A 72 11.90 1.84 -11.95
C GLN A 72 12.45 1.07 -10.74
N PRO A 73 13.66 1.37 -10.25
CA PRO A 73 14.22 0.66 -9.11
C PRO A 73 13.39 0.92 -7.85
N ARG A 74 13.03 -0.16 -7.15
CA ARG A 74 12.18 -0.10 -5.96
C ARG A 74 12.84 -0.77 -4.76
N VAL A 75 12.54 -0.24 -3.57
CA VAL A 75 12.90 -0.83 -2.28
C VAL A 75 11.61 -1.17 -1.53
N ALA A 76 11.60 -2.31 -0.85
CA ALA A 76 10.47 -2.73 -0.04
C ALA A 76 10.55 -2.15 1.37
N ALA A 77 9.42 -1.63 1.84
CA ALA A 77 9.17 -1.37 3.25
C ALA A 77 8.01 -2.25 3.71
N VAL A 78 8.16 -2.88 4.87
CA VAL A 78 7.09 -3.62 5.54
C VAL A 78 6.51 -2.73 6.61
N VAL A 79 5.19 -2.60 6.63
CA VAL A 79 4.48 -1.83 7.65
C VAL A 79 3.56 -2.78 8.41
N GLU A 80 3.71 -2.79 9.73
CA GLU A 80 2.89 -3.62 10.62
C GLU A 80 2.11 -2.71 11.57
N VAL A 81 0.80 -2.88 11.65
CA VAL A 81 -0.05 -2.18 12.62
C VAL A 81 -0.05 -2.98 13.93
N ASP A 82 0.26 -2.31 15.04
CA ASP A 82 0.11 -2.90 16.37
C ASP A 82 -1.39 -3.01 16.66
N SER A 83 -1.95 -4.21 16.52
CA SER A 83 -3.33 -4.52 16.89
C SER A 83 -3.50 -4.54 18.42
N GLY A 84 -3.44 -3.36 19.04
CA GLY A 84 -3.73 -3.19 20.46
C GLY A 84 -5.22 -3.40 20.72
N GLN A 85 -5.62 -4.61 21.12
CA GLN A 85 -6.93 -4.95 21.70
C GLN A 85 -8.20 -4.68 20.88
N LEU A 86 -8.10 -4.30 19.60
CA LEU A 86 -9.28 -3.96 18.79
C LEU A 86 -9.65 -5.11 17.83
N GLY A 87 -10.96 -5.31 17.64
CA GLY A 87 -11.51 -6.35 16.77
C GLY A 87 -11.07 -6.22 15.31
N VAL A 88 -11.30 -7.27 14.51
CA VAL A 88 -10.87 -7.38 13.11
C VAL A 88 -11.22 -6.14 12.28
N ASP A 89 -12.41 -5.55 12.50
CA ASP A 89 -12.88 -4.38 11.76
C ASP A 89 -12.06 -3.11 12.02
N SER A 90 -11.51 -2.95 13.23
CA SER A 90 -10.66 -1.80 13.58
C SER A 90 -9.30 -1.90 12.91
N ALA A 91 -8.70 -3.09 12.89
CA ALA A 91 -7.40 -3.31 12.25
C ALA A 91 -7.47 -3.05 10.74
N MET A 92 -8.58 -3.43 10.08
CA MET A 92 -8.83 -3.11 8.67
C MET A 92 -8.99 -1.61 8.42
N ALA A 93 -9.76 -0.91 9.26
CA ALA A 93 -9.91 0.54 9.13
C ALA A 93 -8.57 1.28 9.29
N GLU A 94 -7.75 0.82 10.23
CA GLU A 94 -6.40 1.32 10.48
C GLU A 94 -5.45 1.11 9.28
N LEU A 95 -5.46 -0.08 8.67
CA LEU A 95 -4.70 -0.34 7.44
C LEU A 95 -5.19 0.51 6.27
N GLN A 96 -6.50 0.72 6.13
CA GLN A 96 -7.06 1.55 5.07
C GLN A 96 -6.64 3.03 5.24
N GLN A 97 -6.67 3.53 6.48
CA GLN A 97 -6.19 4.88 6.81
C GLN A 97 -4.70 5.03 6.49
N LEU A 98 -3.89 4.02 6.80
CA LEU A 98 -2.47 3.99 6.49
C LEU A 98 -2.21 3.95 4.97
N GLN A 99 -2.95 3.12 4.23
CA GLN A 99 -2.85 3.05 2.77
C GLN A 99 -3.10 4.43 2.14
N ASN A 100 -4.16 5.12 2.58
CA ASN A 100 -4.50 6.47 2.09
C ASN A 100 -3.38 7.50 2.39
N ALA A 101 -2.77 7.43 3.58
CA ALA A 101 -1.65 8.30 3.97
C ALA A 101 -0.37 8.00 3.17
N LEU A 102 -0.23 6.79 2.63
CA LEU A 102 0.92 6.36 1.84
C LEU A 102 0.74 6.63 0.33
N THR A 103 -0.49 6.71 -0.15
CA THR A 103 -0.82 7.06 -1.55
C THR A 103 -0.84 8.57 -1.79
N THR A 104 -1.03 9.39 -0.74
CA THR A 104 -1.14 10.85 -0.86
C THR A 104 -0.01 11.57 -0.11
N PRO A 105 0.78 12.45 -0.77
CA PRO A 105 0.78 12.75 -2.21
C PRO A 105 1.25 11.56 -3.06
N GLU A 106 0.98 11.58 -4.37
CA GLU A 106 1.42 10.56 -5.32
C GLU A 106 2.94 10.34 -5.22
N ARG A 107 3.32 9.24 -4.58
CA ARG A 107 4.72 8.86 -4.36
C ARG A 107 5.18 7.75 -5.30
N ASN A 108 4.36 7.42 -6.29
CA ASN A 108 4.55 6.25 -7.15
C ASN A 108 4.82 4.98 -6.30
N ASN A 109 4.14 4.87 -5.16
CA ASN A 109 4.22 3.72 -4.27
C ASN A 109 3.30 2.62 -4.79
N LEU A 110 3.77 1.37 -4.79
CA LEU A 110 2.91 0.21 -4.98
C LEU A 110 2.67 -0.42 -3.61
N ILE A 111 1.43 -0.71 -3.28
CA ILE A 111 1.03 -1.17 -1.94
C ILE A 111 0.24 -2.46 -2.09
N ALA A 112 0.50 -3.43 -1.22
CA ALA A 112 -0.32 -4.62 -1.05
C ALA A 112 -0.47 -4.98 0.42
N ILE A 113 -1.65 -5.42 0.81
CA ILE A 113 -1.93 -5.99 2.12
C ILE A 113 -1.50 -7.46 2.08
N VAL A 114 -0.56 -7.82 2.95
CA VAL A 114 -0.01 -9.18 3.05
C VAL A 114 -0.77 -9.99 4.09
N SER A 115 -1.23 -9.36 5.17
CA SER A 115 -2.05 -9.97 6.22
C SER A 115 -2.96 -8.94 6.90
N LEU A 116 -3.74 -9.36 7.89
CA LEU A 116 -4.67 -8.47 8.61
C LEU A 116 -4.00 -7.29 9.32
N THR A 117 -2.69 -7.35 9.55
CA THR A 117 -1.92 -6.28 10.21
C THR A 117 -0.65 -5.90 9.46
N GLU A 118 -0.35 -6.55 8.33
CA GLU A 118 0.90 -6.37 7.58
C GLU A 118 0.60 -5.92 6.16
N MET A 119 1.27 -4.85 5.71
CA MET A 119 1.30 -4.45 4.31
C MET A 119 2.73 -4.25 3.84
N VAL A 120 2.94 -4.41 2.54
CA VAL A 120 4.19 -4.10 1.85
C VAL A 120 4.02 -2.84 1.01
N VAL A 121 5.04 -2.00 1.04
CA VAL A 121 5.14 -0.78 0.23
C VAL A 121 6.39 -0.86 -0.61
N LEU A 122 6.23 -0.94 -1.93
CA LEU A 122 7.31 -0.82 -2.90
C LEU A 122 7.45 0.64 -3.32
N LYS A 123 8.42 1.34 -2.74
CA LYS A 123 8.70 2.75 -3.04
C LYS A 123 9.88 2.89 -4.00
N PRO A 124 9.96 3.97 -4.79
CA PRO A 124 11.15 4.28 -5.57
C PRO A 124 12.40 4.27 -4.69
N ALA A 125 13.43 3.52 -5.10
CA ALA A 125 14.66 3.35 -4.33
C ALA A 125 15.59 4.56 -4.47
N LEU A 126 15.64 5.16 -5.66
CA LEU A 126 16.60 6.20 -5.98
C LEU A 126 16.04 7.59 -5.71
N ASN A 127 16.91 8.50 -5.27
CA ASN A 127 16.60 9.92 -5.16
C ASN A 127 16.57 10.60 -6.55
N SER A 128 16.31 11.91 -6.60
CA SER A 128 16.28 12.70 -7.84
C SER A 128 17.59 12.69 -8.63
N PHE A 129 18.71 12.32 -7.99
CA PHE A 129 20.02 12.17 -8.62
C PHE A 129 20.32 10.74 -9.07
N GLY A 130 19.35 9.82 -9.00
CA GLY A 130 19.53 8.42 -9.38
C GLY A 130 20.38 7.62 -8.40
N ARG A 131 20.52 8.07 -7.14
CA ARG A 131 21.35 7.41 -6.12
C ARG A 131 20.51 6.83 -5.00
N TRP A 132 20.96 5.69 -4.48
CA TRP A 132 20.45 5.15 -3.23
C TRP A 132 20.95 5.99 -2.06
N ASP A 133 20.04 6.51 -1.25
CA ASP A 133 20.33 7.26 -0.03
C ASP A 133 19.46 6.72 1.11
N ALA A 134 20.05 5.88 1.95
CA ALA A 134 19.33 5.26 3.06
C ALA A 134 18.92 6.27 4.13
N GLU A 135 19.66 7.36 4.28
CA GLU A 135 19.40 8.37 5.30
C GLU A 135 18.22 9.27 4.90
N ASP A 136 18.10 9.60 3.61
CA ASP A 136 16.89 10.24 3.07
C ASP A 136 15.66 9.34 3.26
N HIS A 137 15.78 8.04 3.00
CA HIS A 137 14.71 7.08 3.27
C HIS A 137 14.35 6.98 4.75
N ARG A 138 15.34 7.06 5.65
CA ARG A 138 15.14 7.09 7.11
C ARG A 138 14.31 8.29 7.53
N LYS A 139 14.74 9.49 7.12
CA LYS A 139 14.04 10.75 7.41
C LYS A 139 12.59 10.73 6.93
N ARG A 140 12.33 10.19 5.74
CA ARG A 140 10.96 10.07 5.20
C ARG A 140 10.07 9.15 6.04
N VAL A 141 10.61 8.03 6.54
CA VAL A 141 9.88 7.11 7.43
C VAL A 141 9.59 7.78 8.78
N GLU A 142 10.56 8.47 9.36
CA GLU A 142 10.38 9.20 10.63
C GLU A 142 9.35 10.33 10.51
N GLN A 143 9.35 11.06 9.39
CA GLN A 143 8.35 12.07 9.08
C GLN A 143 6.95 11.45 8.95
N LEU A 144 6.82 10.29 8.29
CA LEU A 144 5.56 9.57 8.19
C LEU A 144 5.05 9.17 9.58
N ILE A 145 5.91 8.56 10.41
CA ILE A 145 5.56 8.16 11.78
C ILE A 145 5.11 9.37 12.61
N SER A 146 5.81 10.50 12.49
CA SER A 146 5.48 11.72 13.23
C SER A 146 4.12 12.29 12.83
N ARG A 147 3.84 12.42 11.52
CA ARG A 147 2.55 12.91 11.00
C ARG A 147 1.38 12.02 11.43
N MET A 148 1.59 10.70 11.44
CA MET A 148 0.52 9.78 11.82
C MET A 148 0.26 9.78 13.33
N LYS A 149 1.28 10.03 14.17
CA LYS A 149 1.08 10.27 15.61
C LYS A 149 0.26 11.53 15.89
N GLU A 150 0.45 12.59 15.10
CA GLU A 150 -0.31 13.84 15.25
C GLU A 150 -1.78 13.69 14.84
N ASN A 151 -2.06 12.85 13.84
CA ASN A 151 -3.40 12.66 13.27
C ASN A 151 -4.24 11.55 13.96
N GLY A 152 -3.71 10.83 14.95
CA GLY A 152 -4.48 9.84 15.70
C GLY A 152 -3.65 8.73 16.35
N GLN A 153 -4.37 7.77 16.95
CA GLN A 153 -3.85 6.67 17.75
C GLN A 153 -3.25 5.50 16.94
N LEU A 154 -3.06 5.66 15.63
CA LEU A 154 -2.56 4.59 14.75
C LEU A 154 -1.12 4.20 15.16
N ARG A 155 -0.99 3.09 15.89
CA ARG A 155 0.31 2.57 16.30
C ARG A 155 0.78 1.58 15.24
N PHE A 156 1.74 1.97 14.43
CA PHE A 156 2.37 1.06 13.48
C PHE A 156 3.89 1.03 13.67
N ARG A 157 4.52 0.08 13.00
CA ARG A 157 5.96 -0.09 12.88
C ARG A 157 6.32 -0.20 11.42
N VAL A 158 7.49 0.31 11.05
CA VAL A 158 8.01 0.26 9.68
C VAL A 158 9.38 -0.41 9.69
N ALA A 159 9.60 -1.34 8.78
CA ALA A 159 10.92 -1.88 8.49
C ALA A 159 11.29 -1.63 7.04
N LEU A 160 12.45 -1.04 6.80
CA LEU A 160 13.00 -0.82 5.47
C LEU A 160 14.01 -1.90 5.12
N GLY A 161 13.76 -2.59 4.00
CA GLY A 161 14.71 -3.55 3.44
C GLY A 161 15.89 -2.87 2.77
N ASN A 162 16.77 -3.67 2.17
CA ASN A 162 17.87 -3.14 1.39
C ASN A 162 17.49 -2.95 -0.08
N TYR A 163 18.11 -1.98 -0.74
CA TYR A 163 18.06 -1.87 -2.19
C TYR A 163 19.00 -2.90 -2.83
N PHE A 164 18.49 -3.66 -3.79
CA PHE A 164 19.24 -4.64 -4.57
C PHE A 164 19.09 -4.34 -6.06
N THR A 165 20.05 -4.79 -6.85
CA THR A 165 20.03 -4.73 -8.31
C THR A 165 19.93 -6.14 -8.90
N GLY A 166 19.44 -6.25 -10.14
CA GLY A 166 19.32 -7.52 -10.85
C GLY A 166 17.99 -8.25 -10.61
N PRO A 167 17.86 -9.47 -11.15
CA PRO A 167 16.66 -10.30 -11.00
C PRO A 167 16.36 -10.59 -9.52
N GLY A 168 15.07 -10.63 -9.18
CA GLY A 168 14.62 -10.92 -7.81
C GLY A 168 14.97 -9.84 -6.78
N SER A 169 15.44 -8.66 -7.22
CA SER A 169 15.82 -7.56 -6.33
C SER A 169 14.68 -7.11 -5.40
N ILE A 170 13.45 -7.01 -5.92
CA ILE A 170 12.25 -6.67 -5.14
C ILE A 170 11.97 -7.76 -4.09
N ALA A 171 11.96 -9.03 -4.49
CA ALA A 171 11.73 -10.15 -3.58
C ALA A 171 12.80 -10.21 -2.47
N ARG A 172 14.08 -10.00 -2.81
CA ARG A 172 15.17 -9.90 -1.82
C ARG A 172 14.98 -8.71 -0.89
N SER A 173 14.62 -7.54 -1.43
CA SER A 173 14.35 -6.35 -0.63
C SER A 173 13.23 -6.62 0.38
N TYR A 174 12.14 -7.25 -0.07
CA TYR A 174 11.01 -7.64 0.78
C TYR A 174 11.41 -8.66 1.87
N ARG A 175 12.13 -9.73 1.51
CA ARG A 175 12.65 -10.70 2.49
C ARG A 175 13.49 -10.01 3.56
N THR A 176 14.42 -9.14 3.16
CA THR A 176 15.23 -8.38 4.13
C THR A 176 14.41 -7.43 4.99
N ALA A 177 13.37 -6.78 4.44
CA ALA A 177 12.48 -5.91 5.19
C ALA A 177 11.69 -6.69 6.27
N ARG A 178 11.15 -7.87 5.92
CA ARG A 178 10.44 -8.72 6.89
C ARG A 178 11.36 -9.20 8.01
N THR A 179 12.55 -9.72 7.68
CA THR A 179 13.50 -10.16 8.72
C THR A 179 13.96 -8.98 9.57
N THR A 180 14.16 -7.80 8.98
CA THR A 180 14.47 -6.56 9.70
C THR A 180 13.35 -6.18 10.68
N MET A 181 12.07 -6.31 10.29
CA MET A 181 10.93 -6.11 11.19
C MET A 181 10.99 -7.07 12.38
N MET A 182 11.15 -8.36 12.11
CA MET A 182 11.17 -9.40 13.14
C MET A 182 12.32 -9.19 14.13
N VAL A 183 13.56 -9.06 13.65
CA VAL A 183 14.75 -8.82 14.48
C VAL A 183 14.64 -7.48 15.21
N GLY A 184 14.13 -6.45 14.55
CA GLY A 184 13.91 -5.13 15.12
C GLY A 184 12.96 -5.16 16.31
N LYS A 185 11.80 -5.83 16.18
CA LYS A 185 10.82 -6.00 17.28
C LYS A 185 11.41 -6.74 18.47
N GLN A 186 12.22 -7.77 18.23
CA GLN A 186 12.85 -8.55 19.29
C GLN A 186 13.93 -7.77 20.06
N ARG A 187 14.77 -7.00 19.34
CA ARG A 187 15.91 -6.31 19.94
C ARG A 187 15.59 -4.91 20.46
N MET A 188 14.68 -4.21 19.78
CA MET A 188 14.31 -2.82 20.04
C MET A 188 12.77 -2.69 20.03
N PRO A 189 12.08 -3.26 21.04
CA PRO A 189 10.62 -3.30 21.09
C PRO A 189 9.98 -1.91 21.18
N GLU A 190 10.69 -0.93 21.75
CA GLU A 190 10.23 0.46 21.86
C GLU A 190 10.36 1.25 20.55
N SER A 191 11.22 0.80 19.63
CA SER A 191 11.38 1.46 18.33
C SER A 191 10.20 1.17 17.41
N ARG A 192 9.90 2.14 16.54
CA ARG A 192 8.84 2.06 15.52
C ARG A 192 9.37 2.02 14.10
N SER A 193 10.68 2.20 13.93
CA SER A 193 11.34 2.17 12.63
C SER A 193 12.58 1.30 12.73
N TYR A 194 12.74 0.41 11.76
CA TYR A 194 13.85 -0.52 11.67
C TYR A 194 14.46 -0.43 10.28
N PHE A 195 15.79 -0.38 10.21
CA PHE A 195 16.50 -0.25 8.94
C PHE A 195 17.50 -1.39 8.82
N TYR A 196 17.50 -2.05 7.66
CA TYR A 196 18.41 -3.17 7.40
C TYR A 196 19.88 -2.82 7.69
N GLN A 197 20.31 -1.59 7.38
CA GLN A 197 21.69 -1.15 7.59
C GLN A 197 22.11 -1.17 9.06
N ASP A 198 21.19 -0.88 9.98
CA ASP A 198 21.44 -0.87 11.43
C ASP A 198 21.42 -2.31 12.01
N LEU A 199 20.77 -3.24 11.31
CA LEU A 199 20.49 -4.61 11.75
C LEU A 199 21.10 -5.68 10.84
N MET A 200 22.09 -5.32 10.02
CA MET A 200 22.60 -6.20 8.95
C MET A 200 23.09 -7.55 9.49
N LEU A 201 23.98 -7.54 10.48
CA LEU A 201 24.55 -8.76 11.05
C LEU A 201 23.47 -9.68 11.65
N PRO A 202 22.58 -9.22 12.55
CA PRO A 202 21.56 -10.11 13.10
C PRO A 202 20.51 -10.56 12.07
N VAL A 203 20.20 -9.75 11.06
CA VAL A 203 19.31 -10.17 9.95
C VAL A 203 19.93 -11.29 9.11
N LEU A 204 21.23 -11.20 8.80
CA LEU A 204 21.93 -12.24 8.05
C LEU A 204 22.04 -13.55 8.85
N LEU A 205 22.33 -13.47 10.15
CA LEU A 205 22.42 -14.66 11.01
C LEU A 205 21.07 -15.37 11.16
N ASP A 206 19.97 -14.62 11.18
CA ASP A 206 18.62 -15.18 11.24
C ASP A 206 18.25 -15.91 9.94
N SER A 207 18.70 -15.41 8.78
CA SER A 207 18.48 -16.09 7.49
C SER A 207 19.22 -17.42 7.30
N LEU A 208 20.12 -17.77 8.23
CA LEU A 208 20.89 -19.03 8.24
C LEU A 208 20.34 -20.08 9.23
N ARG A 209 19.30 -19.74 10.00
CA ARG A 209 18.62 -20.64 10.94
C ARG A 209 17.44 -21.32 10.27
#